data_AF-A0A356NWC5-F1
#
_entry.id   AF-A0A356NWC5-F1
#
_cell.length_a   1.000
_cell.length_b   1.000
_cell.length_c   1.000
_cell.angle_alpha   90.00
_cell.angle_beta   90.00
_cell.angle_gamma   90.00
#
_symmetry.space_group_name_H-M   'P 1'
#
loop_
_entity.id
_entity.type
_entity.pdbx_description
1 polymer ?
#
loop_
_entity_poly.entity_id
_entity_poly.type
_entity_poly.pdbx_seq_one_letter_code
_entity_poly.pdbx_strand_id
1 'polypeptide(L)'
;MMRFLGKFLIIYAVMTAPMVTVSTMAHAENASGLGLGFRQMQKLWNGLIEKPRMTTCRLATRQTYMKKQICVYSGANFTSLAIYNDAGTFCAGEMQCKYNPNRDKRISDYVVAFRKANKKANR
;
A
#
# COMPACT_ATOMS: atom_id res chain seq x y z
N MET A 1 -83.78 -11.26 13.57
CA MET A 1 -84.30 -10.10 14.34
C MET A 1 -83.48 -8.86 13.96
N MET A 2 -84.17 -7.73 13.74
CA MET A 2 -83.74 -6.37 13.33
C MET A 2 -82.40 -5.87 13.93
N ARG A 3 -81.49 -5.28 13.12
CA ARG A 3 -81.27 -3.85 12.72
C ARG A 3 -80.44 -2.98 13.70
N PHE A 4 -79.37 -2.40 13.13
CA PHE A 4 -78.82 -1.02 13.29
C PHE A 4 -78.42 -0.48 14.67
N LEU A 5 -77.18 -0.01 14.80
CA LEU A 5 -76.77 1.42 14.76
C LEU A 5 -75.39 1.62 15.44
N GLY A 6 -74.51 2.42 14.83
CA GLY A 6 -73.36 2.96 15.55
C GLY A 6 -72.21 3.42 14.67
N LYS A 7 -72.41 4.51 13.93
CA LYS A 7 -71.31 5.31 13.37
C LYS A 7 -70.50 5.92 14.54
N PHE A 8 -69.20 5.66 14.60
CA PHE A 8 -68.25 6.58 15.26
C PHE A 8 -67.05 6.81 14.34
N LEU A 9 -66.78 8.09 14.15
CA LEU A 9 -65.87 8.68 13.19
C LEU A 9 -64.79 9.37 14.02
N ILE A 10 -63.61 8.77 14.19
CA ILE A 10 -62.42 9.38 14.83
C ILE A 10 -61.19 8.69 14.20
N ILE A 11 -60.62 9.20 13.09
CA ILE A 11 -59.50 10.15 12.96
C ILE A 11 -58.29 9.82 13.87
N TYR A 12 -57.09 9.88 13.27
CA TYR A 12 -55.72 9.80 13.83
C TYR A 12 -55.14 8.38 13.95
N ALA A 13 -53.94 8.04 13.49
CA ALA A 13 -52.80 8.85 13.07
C ALA A 13 -52.05 8.14 11.92
N VAL A 14 -51.75 8.90 10.87
CA VAL A 14 -50.73 8.52 9.89
C VAL A 14 -49.40 8.55 10.66
N MET A 15 -48.91 7.36 11.03
CA MET A 15 -47.55 7.17 11.52
C MET A 15 -46.59 7.43 10.36
N THR A 16 -46.29 8.70 10.09
CA THR A 16 -45.13 9.09 9.30
C THR A 16 -43.88 8.70 10.08
N ALA A 17 -43.37 7.50 9.85
CA ALA A 17 -42.02 7.15 10.27
C ALA A 17 -41.06 8.04 9.48
N PRO A 18 -40.24 8.90 10.11
CA PRO A 18 -39.11 9.45 9.40
C PRO A 18 -38.14 8.30 9.17
N MET A 19 -38.12 7.77 7.93
CA MET A 19 -37.01 6.96 7.47
C MET A 19 -35.77 7.85 7.55
N VAL A 20 -35.00 7.72 8.64
CA VAL A 20 -33.65 8.26 8.72
C VAL A 20 -32.83 7.45 7.72
N THR A 21 -32.69 7.99 6.52
CA THR A 21 -31.75 7.48 5.54
C THR A 21 -30.35 7.71 6.09
N VAL A 22 -29.76 6.66 6.69
CA VAL A 22 -28.34 6.64 7.02
C VAL A 22 -27.60 6.59 5.70
N SER A 23 -27.20 7.76 5.19
CA SER A 23 -26.28 7.88 4.08
C SER A 23 -24.98 7.18 4.47
N THR A 24 -24.71 6.01 3.90
CA THR A 24 -23.41 5.37 3.96
C THR A 24 -22.40 6.31 3.30
N MET A 25 -21.58 6.98 4.10
CA MET A 25 -20.47 7.80 3.62
C MET A 25 -19.45 6.85 2.96
N ALA A 26 -19.60 6.62 1.66
CA ALA A 26 -18.53 6.04 0.86
C ALA A 26 -17.38 7.06 0.81
N HIS A 27 -16.41 6.92 1.71
CA HIS A 27 -15.17 7.68 1.63
C HIS A 27 -14.41 7.20 0.39
N ALA A 28 -14.55 7.94 -0.70
CA ALA A 28 -13.62 7.90 -1.81
C ALA A 28 -12.27 8.42 -1.31
N GLU A 29 -11.38 7.51 -0.93
CA GLU A 29 -10.05 7.84 -0.42
C GLU A 29 -9.14 8.20 -1.59
N ASN A 30 -9.30 9.40 -2.15
CA ASN A 30 -8.23 10.05 -2.89
C ASN A 30 -7.16 10.46 -1.88
N ALA A 31 -6.42 9.46 -1.38
CA ALA A 31 -5.44 9.63 -0.32
C ALA A 31 -4.19 10.32 -0.88
N SER A 32 -4.21 11.65 -0.86
CA SER A 32 -3.01 12.49 -0.93
C SER A 32 -1.90 11.91 -0.03
N GLY A 33 -0.64 11.96 -0.48
CA GLY A 33 0.49 11.29 0.19
C GLY A 33 0.69 11.60 1.69
N LEU A 34 0.18 12.73 2.17
CA LEU A 34 0.13 13.08 3.60
C LEU A 34 -0.81 12.15 4.42
N GLY A 35 -1.95 11.76 3.86
CA GLY A 35 -2.94 10.93 4.53
C GLY A 35 -2.52 9.46 4.66
N LEU A 36 -1.81 8.94 3.66
CA LEU A 36 -1.28 7.56 3.69
C LEU A 36 -0.25 7.38 4.80
N GLY A 37 0.69 8.32 4.92
CA GLY A 37 1.69 8.31 5.99
C GLY A 37 1.05 8.40 7.38
N PHE A 38 0.11 9.32 7.57
CA PHE A 38 -0.57 9.48 8.85
C PHE A 38 -1.38 8.24 9.25
N ARG A 39 -2.16 7.65 8.32
CA ARG A 39 -2.91 6.41 8.58
C ARG A 39 -1.99 5.24 8.97
N GLN A 40 -0.82 5.13 8.34
CA GLN A 40 0.15 4.10 8.70
C GLN A 40 0.73 4.32 10.10
N MET A 41 1.00 5.58 10.47
CA MET A 41 1.44 5.92 11.83
C MET A 41 0.36 5.69 12.87
N GLN A 42 -0.91 6.02 12.59
CA GLN A 42 -2.04 5.70 13.47
C GLN A 42 -2.14 4.20 13.73
N LYS A 43 -2.02 3.37 12.69
CA LYS A 43 -1.99 1.91 12.84
C LYS A 43 -0.81 1.44 13.71
N LEU A 44 0.36 2.04 13.55
CA LEU A 44 1.54 1.72 14.36
C LEU A 44 1.33 2.10 15.83
N TRP A 45 0.81 3.30 16.12
CA TRP A 45 0.55 3.77 17.49
C TRP A 45 -0.54 2.97 18.20
N ASN A 46 -1.56 2.53 17.45
CA ASN A 46 -2.62 1.67 17.97
C ASN A 46 -2.18 0.19 18.10
N GLY A 47 -0.93 -0.14 17.77
CA GLY A 47 -0.42 -1.52 17.84
C GLY A 47 -0.98 -2.47 16.79
N LEU A 48 -1.65 -1.96 15.75
CA LEU A 48 -2.24 -2.76 14.66
C LEU A 48 -1.20 -3.25 13.66
N ILE A 49 -0.04 -2.59 13.60
CA ILE A 49 1.12 -3.00 12.78
C ILE A 49 2.40 -2.85 13.59
N GLU A 50 3.38 -3.70 13.31
CA GLU A 50 4.70 -3.59 13.92
C GLU A 50 5.62 -2.62 13.18
N LYS A 51 6.56 -2.01 13.90
CA LYS A 51 7.63 -1.22 13.28
C LYS A 51 8.47 -2.12 12.38
N PRO A 52 8.74 -1.72 11.11
CA PRO A 52 9.57 -2.52 10.23
C PRO A 52 10.95 -2.72 10.83
N ARG A 53 11.40 -3.98 10.90
CA ARG A 53 12.78 -4.31 11.26
C ARG A 53 13.70 -3.85 10.14
N MET A 54 14.82 -3.24 10.51
CA MET A 54 15.84 -2.76 9.59
C MET A 54 17.10 -3.61 9.72
N THR A 55 17.88 -3.70 8.67
CA THR A 55 19.20 -4.32 8.68
C THR A 55 20.17 -3.51 7.82
N THR A 56 21.45 -3.58 8.16
CA THR A 56 22.50 -3.00 7.35
C THR A 56 22.64 -3.79 6.05
N CYS A 57 22.53 -3.08 4.94
CA CYS A 57 22.65 -3.59 3.58
C CYS A 57 23.88 -2.95 2.92
N ARG A 58 24.78 -3.77 2.38
CA ARG A 58 25.97 -3.32 1.64
C ARG A 58 25.77 -3.45 0.15
N LEU A 59 26.35 -2.55 -0.63
CA LEU A 59 26.31 -2.58 -2.08
C LEU A 59 26.99 -3.86 -2.57
N ALA A 60 26.21 -4.77 -3.14
CA ALA A 60 26.69 -6.05 -3.64
C ALA A 60 27.09 -5.94 -5.12
N THR A 61 26.31 -5.22 -5.93
CA THR A 61 26.67 -4.97 -7.33
C THR A 61 26.06 -3.67 -7.85
N ARG A 62 26.75 -3.07 -8.80
CA ARG A 62 26.28 -1.95 -9.61
C ARG A 62 26.39 -2.33 -11.07
N GLN A 63 25.32 -2.15 -11.83
CA GLN A 63 25.30 -2.43 -13.26
C GLN A 63 24.63 -1.30 -14.01
N THR A 64 25.21 -0.93 -15.14
CA THR A 64 24.69 0.12 -16.03
C THR A 64 24.31 -0.52 -17.35
N TYR A 65 23.15 -0.14 -17.89
CA TYR A 65 22.67 -0.61 -19.19
C TYR A 65 21.76 0.45 -19.81
N MET A 66 22.01 0.82 -21.07
CA MET A 66 21.18 1.77 -21.83
C MET A 66 20.86 3.07 -21.05
N LYS A 67 21.89 3.74 -20.51
CA LYS A 67 21.77 4.97 -19.70
C LYS A 67 20.97 4.82 -18.39
N LYS A 68 20.59 3.61 -18.00
CA LYS A 68 20.01 3.28 -16.70
C LYS A 68 21.02 2.53 -15.84
N GLN A 69 20.81 2.52 -14.54
CA GLN A 69 21.66 1.86 -13.56
C GLN A 69 20.81 1.12 -12.52
N ILE A 70 21.32 -0.01 -12.07
CA ILE A 70 20.82 -0.72 -10.89
C ILE A 70 21.92 -0.81 -9.83
N CYS A 71 21.59 -0.46 -8.60
CA CYS A 71 22.38 -0.69 -7.40
C CYS A 71 21.69 -1.82 -6.61
N VAL A 72 22.30 -2.98 -6.47
CA VAL A 72 21.74 -4.09 -5.68
C VAL A 72 22.53 -4.24 -4.39
N TYR A 73 21.81 -4.34 -3.28
CA TYR A 73 22.33 -4.41 -1.93
C TYR A 73 22.00 -5.75 -1.31
N SER A 74 22.91 -6.26 -0.47
CA SER A 74 22.76 -7.48 0.31
C SER A 74 22.91 -7.17 1.79
N GLY A 75 21.98 -7.67 2.60
CA GLY A 75 21.98 -7.58 4.05
C GLY A 75 21.90 -8.95 4.71
N ALA A 76 21.60 -8.96 6.02
CA ALA A 76 21.49 -10.19 6.78
C ALA A 76 20.35 -11.11 6.27
N ASN A 77 20.53 -12.42 6.46
CA ASN A 77 19.54 -13.46 6.17
C ASN A 77 18.95 -13.39 4.75
N PHE A 78 19.80 -13.18 3.74
CA PHE A 78 19.37 -13.10 2.34
C PHE A 78 18.36 -11.96 2.09
N THR A 79 18.44 -10.89 2.87
CA THR A 79 17.72 -9.66 2.57
C THR A 79 18.43 -8.97 1.40
N SER A 80 17.71 -8.69 0.33
CA SER A 80 18.24 -7.96 -0.82
C SER A 80 17.33 -6.81 -1.24
N LEU A 81 17.94 -5.69 -1.61
CA LEU A 81 17.24 -4.48 -2.08
C LEU A 81 17.87 -4.01 -3.38
N ALA A 82 17.06 -3.69 -4.38
CA ALA A 82 17.51 -3.10 -5.64
C ALA A 82 16.96 -1.69 -5.79
N ILE A 83 17.84 -0.75 -6.12
CA ILE A 83 17.50 0.64 -6.45
C ILE A 83 17.82 0.86 -7.93
N TYR A 84 16.88 1.46 -8.66
CA TYR A 84 17.00 1.73 -10.09
C TYR A 84 17.11 3.24 -10.30
N ASN A 85 18.20 3.66 -10.95
CA ASN A 85 18.54 5.06 -11.17
C ASN A 85 18.95 5.28 -12.63
N ASP A 86 19.27 6.53 -12.98
CA ASP A 86 19.99 6.83 -14.22
C ASP A 86 21.47 6.45 -14.12
N ALA A 87 22.11 6.27 -15.27
CA ALA A 87 23.54 5.98 -15.34
C ALA A 87 24.35 7.13 -14.72
N GLY A 88 25.28 6.79 -13.83
CA GLY A 88 26.16 7.77 -13.17
C GLY A 88 25.61 8.30 -11.85
N THR A 89 24.36 8.00 -11.50
CA THR A 89 23.83 8.31 -10.15
C THR A 89 24.61 7.54 -9.08
N PHE A 90 24.88 8.19 -7.94
CA PHE A 90 25.60 7.59 -6.82
C PHE A 90 24.84 6.38 -6.23
N CYS A 91 25.56 5.28 -5.98
CA CYS A 91 25.11 4.20 -5.12
C CYS A 91 25.89 4.32 -3.80
N ALA A 92 25.21 4.49 -2.67
CA ALA A 92 25.87 4.40 -1.36
C ALA A 92 26.52 3.03 -1.19
N GLY A 93 27.68 2.94 -0.53
CA GLY A 93 28.36 1.67 -0.26
C GLY A 93 27.62 0.82 0.78
N GLU A 94 26.87 1.47 1.68
CA GLU A 94 26.08 0.86 2.73
C GLU A 94 24.84 1.72 3.03
N MET A 95 23.74 1.09 3.44
CA MET A 95 22.54 1.79 3.94
C MET A 95 21.70 0.87 4.84
N GLN A 96 20.70 1.45 5.50
CA GLN A 96 19.65 0.69 6.18
C GLN A 96 18.57 0.25 5.19
N CYS A 97 18.31 -1.06 5.12
CA CYS A 97 17.24 -1.64 4.32
C CYS A 97 16.21 -2.34 5.21
N LYS A 98 14.95 -2.42 4.74
CA LYS A 98 13.92 -3.19 5.43
C LYS A 98 14.34 -4.67 5.43
N TYR A 99 14.39 -5.26 6.61
CA TYR A 99 14.67 -6.68 6.79
C TYR A 99 13.57 -7.51 6.11
N ASN A 100 13.96 -8.26 5.08
CA ASN A 100 13.06 -9.06 4.26
C ASN A 100 13.81 -10.30 3.75
N PRO A 101 13.97 -11.33 4.61
CA PRO A 101 14.75 -12.50 4.27
C PRO A 101 14.09 -13.28 3.13
N ASN A 102 14.81 -13.48 2.03
CA ASN A 102 14.31 -14.26 0.89
C ASN A 102 15.46 -15.02 0.24
N ARG A 103 15.46 -16.35 0.41
CA ARG A 103 16.51 -17.24 -0.15
C ARG A 103 16.32 -17.54 -1.63
N ASP A 104 15.12 -17.34 -2.15
CA ASP A 104 14.78 -17.65 -3.53
C ASP A 104 15.25 -16.55 -4.50
N LYS A 105 15.51 -15.34 -3.98
CA LYS A 105 16.01 -14.21 -4.79
C LYS A 105 17.51 -14.09 -4.70
N ARG A 106 18.19 -14.25 -5.83
CA ARG A 106 19.62 -14.01 -5.95
C ARG A 106 19.87 -12.59 -6.48
N ILE A 107 21.02 -12.03 -6.14
CA ILE A 107 21.47 -10.73 -6.64
C ILE A 107 21.51 -10.70 -8.18
N SER A 108 21.87 -11.82 -8.81
CA SER A 108 21.86 -11.98 -10.27
C SER A 108 20.49 -11.76 -10.88
N ASP A 109 19.43 -12.15 -10.20
CA ASP A 109 18.07 -12.14 -10.75
C ASP A 109 17.59 -10.69 -10.95
N TYR A 110 17.97 -9.80 -10.04
CA TYR A 110 17.75 -8.37 -10.17
C TYR A 110 18.45 -7.78 -11.41
N VAL A 111 19.69 -8.19 -11.66
CA VAL A 111 20.47 -7.70 -12.81
C VAL A 111 19.90 -8.22 -14.14
N VAL A 112 19.52 -9.49 -14.19
CA VAL A 112 18.89 -10.10 -15.37
C VAL A 112 17.55 -9.42 -15.67
N ALA A 113 16.70 -9.25 -14.64
CA ALA A 113 15.44 -8.55 -14.78
C ALA A 113 15.63 -7.10 -15.26
N PHE A 114 16.60 -6.38 -14.69
CA PHE A 114 16.95 -5.02 -15.09
C PHE A 114 17.34 -4.92 -16.57
N ARG A 115 18.26 -5.77 -17.05
CA ARG A 115 18.68 -5.77 -18.46
C ARG A 115 17.52 -6.13 -19.40
N LYS A 116 16.72 -7.14 -19.04
CA LYS A 116 15.56 -7.56 -19.83
C LYS A 116 14.51 -6.44 -19.96
N ALA A 117 14.19 -5.76 -18.86
CA ALA A 117 13.24 -4.66 -18.85
C ALA A 117 13.70 -3.49 -19.73
N ASN A 118 14.95 -3.07 -19.60
CA ASN A 118 15.49 -1.96 -20.37
C ASN A 118 15.68 -2.30 -21.86
N LYS A 119 16.08 -3.54 -22.19
CA LYS A 119 16.15 -3.98 -23.59
C LYS A 119 14.78 -3.93 -24.27
N LYS A 120 13.71 -4.33 -23.56
CA LYS A 120 12.34 -4.28 -24.08
C LYS A 120 11.86 -2.83 -24.27
N ALA A 121 12.20 -1.92 -23.37
CA ALA A 121 11.79 -0.52 -23.45
C ALA A 121 12.49 0.29 -24.55
N ASN A 122 13.64 -0.18 -25.04
CA ASN A 122 14.44 0.48 -26.09
C ASN A 122 14.39 -0.27 -27.44
N ARG A 123 13.41 -1.18 -27.61
CA ARG A 123 13.13 -1.88 -28.87
C ARG A 123 11.88 -1.29 -29.50
#